data_AF-A0A2G1QIC6-F1
#
_entry.id   AF-A0A2G1QIC6-F1
#
_cell.length_a   1.000
_cell.length_b   1.000
_cell.length_c   1.000
_cell.angle_alpha   90.00
_cell.angle_beta   90.00
_cell.angle_gamma   90.00
#
_symmetry.space_group_name_H-M   'P 1'
#
loop_
_entity.id
_entity.type
_entity.pdbx_description
1 polymer ?
#
loop_
_entity_poly.entity_id
_entity_poly.type
_entity_poly.pdbx_seq_one_letter_code
_entity_poly.pdbx_strand_id
1 'polypeptide(L)'
;MEPGAYGARARAWLQENLTDRLRTDRCHDTPATLDELKQFEAALYRAGLAGITWPKAYGGHGLTLREHLEANREIGLAPAPNAVNSIGKELVGPIVLAVGDERQKSEFLPSILNMETIWCQGFSEPGAGSDLAGLRTRVERSADGWRVNGQKIWTSGASKSQRCLLLARTGVPEDRHRGLVLFAVPMDRPGIDVREIRSIDGDRSFCEVFFSDVIVDEADMLGAPDEGWPAATRVLSIERATNRMYRAWRFESELDHLIMACRSDERSLRLLQGYARDLAQVRVEIEMLKGHVETLVASLLAGQEIGPRGSFPKLYWSESHQRFAQIAYEIVSRFPANAGQALRDVKTRMEHLYLHSRAETIYAGTTEIQLDIIGKRILNLSKAA
;
A
#
# COMPACT_ATOMS: atom_id res chain seq x y z
N MET A 1 25.96 -8.67 -8.89
CA MET A 1 25.84 -9.67 -7.79
C MET A 1 25.42 -10.98 -8.40
N GLU A 2 25.87 -12.11 -7.85
CA GLU A 2 25.35 -13.43 -8.21
C GLU A 2 23.82 -13.49 -7.99
N PRO A 3 23.05 -14.23 -8.81
CA PRO A 3 21.61 -14.41 -8.61
C PRO A 3 21.30 -14.83 -7.16
N GLY A 4 20.37 -14.14 -6.50
CA GLY A 4 19.96 -14.43 -5.12
C GLY A 4 20.87 -13.88 -4.02
N ALA A 5 22.03 -13.32 -4.34
CA ALA A 5 22.91 -12.72 -3.32
C ALA A 5 22.27 -11.47 -2.66
N TYR A 6 21.42 -10.73 -3.39
CA TYR A 6 20.74 -9.58 -2.81
C TYR A 6 19.61 -9.99 -1.86
N GLY A 7 18.86 -11.03 -2.21
CA GLY A 7 17.91 -11.66 -1.30
C GLY A 7 18.60 -12.16 -0.02
N ALA A 8 19.71 -12.89 -0.13
CA ALA A 8 20.45 -13.34 1.05
C ALA A 8 20.90 -12.19 1.96
N ARG A 9 21.37 -11.08 1.36
CA ARG A 9 21.72 -9.85 2.09
C ARG A 9 20.51 -9.21 2.78
N ALA A 10 19.37 -9.14 2.09
CA ALA A 10 18.13 -8.61 2.65
C ALA A 10 17.65 -9.43 3.85
N ARG A 11 17.68 -10.77 3.72
CA ARG A 11 17.33 -11.69 4.81
C ARG A 11 18.23 -11.52 6.02
N ALA A 12 19.55 -11.50 5.83
CA ALA A 12 20.51 -11.34 6.92
C ALA A 12 20.26 -10.01 7.66
N TRP A 13 20.11 -8.92 6.91
CA TRP A 13 19.81 -7.62 7.50
C TRP A 13 18.50 -7.62 8.30
N LEU A 14 17.43 -8.21 7.77
CA LEU A 14 16.14 -8.32 8.47
C LEU A 14 16.26 -9.15 9.74
N GLN A 15 17.02 -10.25 9.74
CA GLN A 15 17.25 -11.06 10.94
C GLN A 15 18.01 -10.30 12.03
N GLU A 16 18.96 -9.44 11.65
CA GLU A 16 19.75 -8.64 12.58
C GLU A 16 19.00 -7.41 13.12
N ASN A 17 18.11 -6.82 12.32
CA ASN A 17 17.52 -5.49 12.62
C ASN A 17 16.02 -5.52 12.96
N LEU A 18 15.30 -6.61 12.65
CA LEU A 18 13.90 -6.76 13.06
C LEU A 18 13.83 -7.19 14.53
N THR A 19 13.83 -6.21 15.42
CA THR A 19 13.73 -6.43 16.87
C THR A 19 12.41 -7.08 17.24
N ASP A 20 12.40 -7.80 18.37
CA ASP A 20 11.19 -8.48 18.87
C ASP A 20 9.97 -7.54 18.95
N ARG A 21 10.17 -6.31 19.39
CA ARG A 21 9.12 -5.27 19.52
C ARG A 21 8.47 -4.87 18.20
N LEU A 22 9.18 -5.01 17.08
CA LEU A 22 8.67 -4.68 15.75
C LEU A 22 7.99 -5.88 15.07
N ARG A 23 8.13 -7.08 15.63
CA ARG A 23 7.59 -8.30 15.01
C ARG A 23 6.08 -8.36 15.11
N THR A 24 5.43 -8.61 13.99
CA THR A 24 3.97 -8.74 13.85
C THR A 24 3.45 -10.16 14.09
N ASP A 25 4.34 -11.15 14.26
CA ASP A 25 4.00 -12.52 14.64
C ASP A 25 3.99 -12.74 16.16
N ARG A 26 3.93 -11.65 16.94
CA ARG A 26 3.87 -11.66 18.40
C ARG A 26 2.85 -10.65 18.90
N CYS A 27 2.15 -10.98 19.98
CA CYS A 27 1.39 -9.98 20.73
C CYS A 27 2.35 -9.10 21.53
N HIS A 28 2.12 -7.80 21.49
CA HIS A 28 2.80 -6.83 22.34
C HIS A 28 1.79 -6.12 23.21
N ASP A 29 2.06 -6.01 24.51
CA ASP A 29 1.22 -5.23 25.42
C ASP A 29 1.23 -3.74 25.05
N THR A 30 2.33 -3.28 24.46
CA THR A 30 2.49 -1.91 23.96
C THR A 30 2.95 -1.95 22.50
N PRO A 31 2.14 -1.44 21.55
CA PRO A 31 2.54 -1.34 20.15
C PRO A 31 3.82 -0.51 19.96
N ALA A 32 4.53 -0.77 18.85
CA ALA A 32 5.63 0.09 18.43
C ALA A 32 5.14 1.52 18.17
N THR A 33 5.94 2.50 18.62
CA THR A 33 5.64 3.91 18.41
C THR A 33 5.87 4.31 16.96
N LEU A 34 5.28 5.44 16.54
CA LEU A 34 5.52 5.98 15.20
C LEU A 34 7.01 6.23 14.94
N ASP A 35 7.75 6.72 15.93
CA ASP A 35 9.18 7.00 15.79
C ASP A 35 10.01 5.73 15.60
N GLU A 36 9.69 4.65 16.31
CA GLU A 36 10.35 3.35 16.11
C GLU A 36 10.09 2.79 14.70
N LEU A 37 8.86 2.92 14.20
CA LEU A 37 8.49 2.52 12.84
C LEU A 37 9.23 3.36 11.79
N LYS A 38 9.31 4.69 11.98
CA LYS A 38 10.08 5.59 11.13
C LYS A 38 11.56 5.25 11.12
N GLN A 39 12.15 4.97 12.29
CA GLN A 39 13.56 4.61 12.41
C GLN A 39 13.86 3.28 11.70
N PHE A 40 12.99 2.29 11.83
CA PHE A 40 13.11 1.01 11.12
C PHE A 40 13.03 1.18 9.60
N GLU A 41 12.09 1.98 9.10
CA GLU A 41 11.98 2.26 7.67
C GLU A 41 13.16 3.05 7.10
N ALA A 42 13.65 4.05 7.83
CA ALA A 42 14.86 4.77 7.44
C ALA A 42 16.08 3.84 7.45
N ALA A 43 16.13 2.87 8.37
CA ALA A 43 17.18 1.86 8.40
C ALA A 43 17.09 0.88 7.21
N LEU A 44 15.88 0.45 6.83
CA LEU A 44 15.64 -0.32 5.60
C LEU A 44 16.14 0.45 4.37
N TYR A 45 15.84 1.75 4.27
CA TYR A 45 16.36 2.59 3.20
C TYR A 45 17.89 2.63 3.19
N ARG A 46 18.54 2.93 4.32
CA ARG A 46 20.02 2.97 4.41
C ARG A 46 20.67 1.64 4.06
N ALA A 47 20.02 0.52 4.38
CA ALA A 47 20.47 -0.83 4.01
C ALA A 47 20.32 -1.14 2.51
N GLY A 48 19.67 -0.27 1.75
CA GLY A 48 19.31 -0.52 0.37
C GLY A 48 18.16 -1.50 0.23
N LEU A 49 17.18 -1.49 1.13
CA LEU A 49 15.98 -2.32 1.07
C LEU A 49 14.70 -1.50 0.82
N ALA A 50 14.84 -0.17 0.66
CA ALA A 50 13.81 0.74 0.17
C ALA A 50 14.43 1.75 -0.79
N GLY A 51 13.63 2.36 -1.68
CA GLY A 51 14.17 3.25 -2.74
C GLY A 51 15.10 2.55 -3.74
N ILE A 52 14.97 1.22 -3.86
CA ILE A 52 15.92 0.33 -4.56
C ILE A 52 16.12 0.77 -6.02
N THR A 53 15.03 1.02 -6.74
CA THR A 53 15.05 1.37 -8.18
C THR A 53 15.08 2.86 -8.45
N TRP A 54 14.99 3.70 -7.41
CA TRP A 54 14.97 5.15 -7.59
C TRP A 54 16.34 5.64 -8.03
N PRO A 55 16.41 6.71 -8.85
CA PRO A 55 17.69 7.26 -9.31
C PRO A 55 18.57 7.73 -8.14
N LYS A 56 19.88 7.45 -8.24
CA LYS A 56 20.87 7.92 -7.25
C LYS A 56 20.91 9.43 -7.10
N ALA A 57 20.65 10.17 -8.18
CA ALA A 57 20.58 11.63 -8.19
C ALA A 57 19.58 12.20 -7.17
N TYR A 58 18.55 11.42 -6.81
CA TYR A 58 17.51 11.80 -5.86
C TYR A 58 17.51 10.92 -4.60
N GLY A 59 18.67 10.35 -4.25
CA GLY A 59 18.88 9.56 -3.04
C GLY A 59 18.49 8.08 -3.13
N GLY A 60 18.00 7.60 -4.28
CA GLY A 60 17.73 6.17 -4.49
C GLY A 60 19.00 5.32 -4.62
N HIS A 61 18.83 4.00 -4.71
CA HIS A 61 19.97 3.08 -4.86
C HIS A 61 20.34 2.80 -6.32
N GLY A 62 19.48 3.15 -7.28
CA GLY A 62 19.72 2.97 -8.71
C GLY A 62 19.93 1.52 -9.14
N LEU A 63 19.32 0.58 -8.43
CA LEU A 63 19.36 -0.86 -8.71
C LEU A 63 18.18 -1.27 -9.61
N THR A 64 18.14 -2.53 -10.05
CA THR A 64 17.15 -2.99 -11.02
C THR A 64 15.89 -3.52 -10.34
N LEU A 65 14.84 -3.76 -11.14
CA LEU A 65 13.64 -4.47 -10.68
C LEU A 65 13.92 -5.89 -10.17
N ARG A 66 15.04 -6.51 -10.57
CA ARG A 66 15.46 -7.82 -10.05
C ARG A 66 15.86 -7.73 -8.58
N GLU A 67 16.74 -6.79 -8.22
CA GLU A 67 17.09 -6.55 -6.81
C GLU A 67 15.86 -6.13 -6.01
N HIS A 68 14.97 -5.32 -6.60
CA HIS A 68 13.71 -4.92 -5.96
C HIS A 68 12.84 -6.13 -5.62
N LEU A 69 12.66 -7.06 -6.56
CA LEU A 69 11.91 -8.29 -6.35
C LEU A 69 12.58 -9.14 -5.26
N GLU A 70 13.89 -9.40 -5.36
CA GLU A 70 14.64 -10.21 -4.39
C GLU A 70 14.50 -9.68 -2.96
N ALA A 71 14.64 -8.37 -2.74
CA ALA A 71 14.43 -7.79 -1.40
C ALA A 71 12.97 -7.87 -0.94
N ASN A 72 12.01 -7.63 -1.83
CA ASN A 72 10.58 -7.72 -1.48
C ASN A 72 10.16 -9.14 -1.08
N ARG A 73 10.78 -10.20 -1.63
CA ARG A 73 10.54 -11.57 -1.17
C ARG A 73 10.85 -11.72 0.31
N GLU A 74 12.03 -11.28 0.70
CA GLU A 74 12.52 -11.41 2.07
C GLU A 74 11.77 -10.49 3.05
N ILE A 75 11.45 -9.25 2.63
CA ILE A 75 10.59 -8.33 3.40
C ILE A 75 9.20 -8.93 3.61
N GLY A 76 8.66 -9.60 2.59
CA GLY A 76 7.36 -10.28 2.67
C GLY A 76 7.38 -11.43 3.65
N LEU A 77 8.42 -12.28 3.60
CA LEU A 77 8.58 -13.43 4.51
C LEU A 77 8.81 -13.02 5.97
N ALA A 78 9.53 -11.92 6.20
CA ALA A 78 9.78 -11.41 7.54
C ALA A 78 8.47 -10.89 8.17
N PRO A 79 8.20 -11.14 9.46
CA PRO A 79 7.05 -10.58 10.17
C PRO A 79 7.27 -9.09 10.53
N ALA A 80 7.81 -8.30 9.61
CA ALA A 80 8.05 -6.88 9.77
C ALA A 80 6.73 -6.07 9.80
N PRO A 81 6.70 -4.90 10.46
CA PRO A 81 5.50 -4.06 10.48
C PRO A 81 5.21 -3.49 9.08
N ASN A 82 3.96 -3.08 8.87
CA ASN A 82 3.58 -2.35 7.66
C ASN A 82 4.28 -0.99 7.60
N ALA A 83 4.57 -0.53 6.39
CA ALA A 83 5.19 0.79 6.19
C ALA A 83 4.22 1.93 6.55
N VAL A 84 4.65 2.82 7.45
CA VAL A 84 3.96 4.05 7.84
C VAL A 84 4.01 5.13 6.76
N ASN A 85 4.98 5.07 5.82
CA ASN A 85 5.04 5.96 4.66
C ASN A 85 4.90 5.22 3.33
N SER A 86 4.02 4.22 3.28
CA SER A 86 3.75 3.50 2.03
C SER A 86 3.26 4.44 0.93
N ILE A 87 2.38 5.41 1.22
CA ILE A 87 1.94 6.38 0.21
C ILE A 87 3.12 7.21 -0.35
N GLY A 88 4.04 7.67 0.49
CA GLY A 88 5.22 8.40 0.04
C GLY A 88 6.07 7.58 -0.93
N LYS A 89 6.44 6.36 -0.53
CA LYS A 89 7.33 5.49 -1.33
C LYS A 89 6.65 4.90 -2.55
N GLU A 90 5.37 4.57 -2.44
CA GLU A 90 4.69 3.74 -3.43
C GLU A 90 3.87 4.58 -4.43
N LEU A 91 3.43 5.76 -4.04
CA LEU A 91 2.61 6.60 -4.89
C LEU A 91 3.27 7.94 -5.20
N VAL A 92 3.65 8.69 -4.18
CA VAL A 92 4.17 10.05 -4.35
C VAL A 92 5.50 10.03 -5.08
N GLY A 93 6.44 9.18 -4.66
CA GLY A 93 7.75 9.10 -5.28
C GLY A 93 7.71 8.83 -6.78
N PRO A 94 7.01 7.79 -7.25
CA PRO A 94 6.83 7.56 -8.69
C PRO A 94 6.14 8.70 -9.43
N ILE A 95 5.16 9.40 -8.83
CA ILE A 95 4.54 10.59 -9.44
C ILE A 95 5.56 11.71 -9.58
N VAL A 96 6.28 12.04 -8.53
CA VAL A 96 7.30 13.10 -8.54
C VAL A 96 8.43 12.79 -9.52
N LEU A 97 8.85 11.53 -9.63
CA LEU A 97 9.82 11.11 -10.65
C LEU A 97 9.30 11.30 -12.08
N ALA A 98 8.00 11.11 -12.29
CA ALA A 98 7.38 11.18 -13.62
C ALA A 98 7.05 12.60 -14.07
N VAL A 99 6.53 13.45 -13.18
CA VAL A 99 6.00 14.78 -13.55
C VAL A 99 6.52 15.92 -12.67
N GLY A 100 7.27 15.62 -11.61
CA GLY A 100 7.83 16.64 -10.73
C GLY A 100 8.95 17.43 -11.41
N ASP A 101 9.06 18.71 -11.05
CA ASP A 101 10.21 19.53 -11.41
C ASP A 101 11.47 19.11 -10.61
N GLU A 102 12.63 19.66 -10.96
CA GLU A 102 13.89 19.29 -10.30
C GLU A 102 13.96 19.69 -8.82
N ARG A 103 13.27 20.76 -8.42
CA ARG A 103 13.18 21.15 -7.01
C ARG A 103 12.38 20.10 -6.23
N GLN A 104 11.21 19.74 -6.73
CA GLN A 104 10.32 18.73 -6.14
C GLN A 104 11.01 17.36 -6.05
N LYS A 105 11.71 16.93 -7.10
CA LYS A 105 12.47 15.67 -7.06
C LYS A 105 13.59 15.71 -6.03
N SER A 106 14.36 16.80 -5.98
CA SER A 106 15.50 16.94 -5.08
C SER A 106 15.09 17.08 -3.61
N GLU A 107 13.92 17.67 -3.34
CA GLU A 107 13.40 17.86 -1.98
C GLU A 107 12.59 16.65 -1.50
N PHE A 108 11.60 16.21 -2.28
CA PHE A 108 10.58 15.28 -1.78
C PHE A 108 11.12 13.84 -1.73
N LEU A 109 11.88 13.41 -2.73
CA LEU A 109 12.31 12.01 -2.82
C LEU A 109 13.27 11.61 -1.69
N PRO A 110 14.34 12.37 -1.37
CA PRO A 110 15.18 12.05 -0.22
C PRO A 110 14.43 12.11 1.12
N SER A 111 13.51 13.09 1.27
CA SER A 111 12.73 13.25 2.51
C SER A 111 11.77 12.08 2.75
N ILE A 112 11.18 11.52 1.68
CA ILE A 112 10.39 10.29 1.73
C ILE A 112 11.25 9.10 2.17
N LEU A 113 12.42 8.92 1.56
CA LEU A 113 13.31 7.78 1.81
C LEU A 113 13.90 7.79 3.23
N ASN A 114 14.23 8.96 3.76
CA ASN A 114 14.76 9.14 5.10
C ASN A 114 13.68 9.18 6.21
N MET A 115 12.40 9.04 5.86
CA MET A 115 11.28 9.13 6.80
C MET A 115 11.18 10.47 7.54
N GLU A 116 11.65 11.54 6.91
CA GLU A 116 11.51 12.91 7.39
C GLU A 116 10.09 13.43 7.13
N THR A 117 9.54 13.11 5.95
CA THR A 117 8.17 13.49 5.56
C THR A 117 7.34 12.23 5.30
N ILE A 118 6.30 12.03 6.12
CA ILE A 118 5.23 11.06 5.87
C ILE A 118 4.14 11.69 5.01
N TRP A 119 3.69 10.93 4.02
CA TRP A 119 2.65 11.36 3.09
C TRP A 119 1.35 10.59 3.29
N CYS A 120 0.23 11.28 3.09
CA CYS A 120 -1.09 10.68 2.92
C CYS A 120 -1.68 10.97 1.54
N GLN A 121 -2.73 10.22 1.17
CA GLN A 121 -3.39 10.34 -0.14
C GLN A 121 -4.78 10.97 0.00
N GLY A 122 -4.95 12.18 -0.51
CA GLY A 122 -6.22 12.90 -0.55
C GLY A 122 -6.94 12.71 -1.88
N PHE A 123 -7.41 11.51 -2.20
CA PHE A 123 -8.08 11.20 -3.47
C PHE A 123 -9.59 11.10 -3.28
N SER A 124 -10.04 10.06 -2.58
CA SER A 124 -11.44 9.73 -2.35
C SER A 124 -12.19 10.83 -1.60
N GLU A 125 -13.45 11.02 -1.96
CA GLU A 125 -14.41 11.93 -1.31
C GLU A 125 -15.66 11.16 -0.91
N PRO A 126 -16.48 11.67 0.04
CA PRO A 126 -17.74 11.02 0.41
C PRO A 126 -18.65 10.71 -0.78
N GLY A 127 -18.63 11.58 -1.81
CA GLY A 127 -19.37 11.42 -3.05
C GLY A 127 -18.58 10.84 -4.23
N ALA A 128 -17.29 10.55 -4.08
CA ALA A 128 -16.41 10.11 -5.18
C ALA A 128 -15.37 9.09 -4.69
N GLY A 129 -15.72 7.80 -4.80
CA GLY A 129 -14.82 6.65 -4.56
C GLY A 129 -14.47 5.95 -5.87
N SER A 130 -15.28 4.96 -6.27
CA SER A 130 -15.09 4.22 -7.52
C SER A 130 -15.15 5.11 -8.77
N ASP A 131 -16.04 6.11 -8.80
CA ASP A 131 -16.02 7.19 -9.80
C ASP A 131 -15.14 8.36 -9.30
N LEU A 132 -13.84 8.11 -9.17
CA LEU A 132 -12.88 9.11 -8.70
C LEU A 132 -12.86 10.37 -9.60
N ALA A 133 -13.21 10.23 -10.88
CA ALA A 133 -13.31 11.36 -11.80
C ALA A 133 -14.48 12.30 -11.47
N GLY A 134 -15.42 11.89 -10.62
CA GLY A 134 -16.53 12.70 -10.12
C GLY A 134 -16.19 13.58 -8.92
N LEU A 135 -14.91 13.64 -8.49
CA LEU A 135 -14.48 14.42 -7.34
C LEU A 135 -14.78 15.92 -7.49
N ARG A 136 -15.02 16.59 -6.35
CA ARG A 136 -15.53 17.96 -6.22
C ARG A 136 -14.65 18.87 -5.36
N THR A 137 -13.61 18.37 -4.68
CA THR A 137 -12.62 19.25 -4.04
C THR A 137 -12.05 20.18 -5.11
N ARG A 138 -12.33 21.47 -4.95
CA ARG A 138 -12.04 22.50 -5.94
C ARG A 138 -10.77 23.24 -5.56
N VAL A 139 -10.08 23.73 -6.58
CA VAL A 139 -8.88 24.54 -6.45
C VAL A 139 -8.93 25.67 -7.46
N GLU A 140 -8.83 26.90 -6.96
CA GLU A 140 -9.02 28.12 -7.76
C GLU A 140 -7.80 29.04 -7.60
N ARG A 141 -7.48 29.79 -8.66
CA ARG A 141 -6.41 30.80 -8.58
C ARG A 141 -6.78 31.87 -7.53
N SER A 142 -5.80 32.27 -6.75
CA SER A 142 -5.89 33.35 -5.77
C SER A 142 -4.67 34.26 -5.86
N ALA A 143 -4.66 35.37 -5.12
CA ALA A 143 -3.51 36.29 -5.10
C ALA A 143 -2.23 35.62 -4.57
N ASP A 144 -2.37 34.65 -3.66
CA ASP A 144 -1.27 34.03 -2.92
C ASP A 144 -0.94 32.60 -3.42
N GLY A 145 -1.46 32.20 -4.60
CA GLY A 145 -1.30 30.86 -5.15
C GLY A 145 -2.64 30.24 -5.53
N TRP A 146 -2.96 29.09 -4.94
CA TRP A 146 -4.19 28.35 -5.18
C TRP A 146 -4.99 28.18 -3.90
N ARG A 147 -6.30 28.42 -3.98
CA ARG A 147 -7.22 28.23 -2.87
C ARG A 147 -7.97 26.91 -3.02
N VAL A 148 -7.80 26.02 -2.05
CA VAL A 148 -8.42 24.70 -2.00
C VAL A 148 -9.61 24.71 -1.06
N ASN A 149 -10.72 24.12 -1.52
CA ASN A 149 -11.91 23.89 -0.71
C ASN A 149 -12.52 22.51 -1.02
N GLY A 150 -12.80 21.74 0.02
CA GLY A 150 -13.45 20.43 -0.14
C GLY A 150 -13.22 19.48 1.03
N GLN A 151 -13.49 18.20 0.80
CA GLN A 151 -13.37 17.15 1.80
C GLN A 151 -12.84 15.87 1.14
N LYS A 152 -11.86 15.25 1.80
CA LYS A 152 -11.38 13.91 1.49
C LYS A 152 -11.78 12.94 2.60
N ILE A 153 -11.91 11.67 2.26
CA ILE A 153 -12.28 10.59 3.20
C ILE A 153 -11.47 9.34 2.89
N TRP A 154 -11.30 8.48 3.90
CA TRP A 154 -10.44 7.29 3.87
C TRP A 154 -8.96 7.65 3.67
N THR A 155 -8.55 8.87 4.03
CA THR A 155 -7.16 9.33 3.90
C THR A 155 -6.30 8.67 4.97
N SER A 156 -5.75 7.51 4.63
CA SER A 156 -4.95 6.71 5.56
C SER A 156 -3.73 7.48 6.07
N GLY A 157 -3.55 7.51 7.39
CA GLY A 157 -2.40 8.11 8.06
C GLY A 157 -2.37 9.64 8.06
N ALA A 158 -3.47 10.33 7.70
CA ALA A 158 -3.48 11.79 7.60
C ALA A 158 -3.06 12.47 8.91
N SER A 159 -3.52 11.97 10.07
CA SER A 159 -3.19 12.52 11.39
C SER A 159 -1.70 12.45 11.74
N LYS A 160 -0.92 11.65 11.01
CA LYS A 160 0.52 11.41 11.22
C LYS A 160 1.37 11.96 10.07
N SER A 161 0.74 12.51 9.04
CA SER A 161 1.40 12.90 7.78
C SER A 161 1.77 14.38 7.79
N GLN A 162 2.92 14.71 7.21
CA GLN A 162 3.38 16.09 7.04
C GLN A 162 2.89 16.67 5.71
N ARG A 163 2.61 15.82 4.72
CA ARG A 163 2.08 16.25 3.41
C ARG A 163 0.95 15.35 2.92
N CYS A 164 0.08 15.91 2.10
CA CYS A 164 -0.98 15.21 1.39
C CYS A 164 -0.73 15.33 -0.11
N LEU A 165 -0.68 14.19 -0.80
CA LEU A 165 -0.87 14.14 -2.25
C LEU A 165 -2.35 14.35 -2.54
N LEU A 166 -2.73 15.59 -2.77
CA LEU A 166 -4.11 16.00 -2.98
C LEU A 166 -4.45 15.95 -4.47
N LEU A 167 -5.52 15.24 -4.82
CA LEU A 167 -6.17 15.34 -6.12
C LEU A 167 -7.35 16.30 -6.02
N ALA A 168 -7.29 17.40 -6.76
CA ALA A 168 -8.30 18.46 -6.76
C ALA A 168 -8.69 18.85 -8.19
N ARG A 169 -9.70 19.70 -8.29
CA ARG A 169 -10.30 20.13 -9.54
C ARG A 169 -10.15 21.63 -9.80
N THR A 170 -9.55 22.02 -10.92
CA THR A 170 -9.48 23.41 -11.41
C THR A 170 -10.71 23.83 -12.21
N GLY A 171 -11.40 22.88 -12.85
CA GLY A 171 -12.61 23.10 -13.66
C GLY A 171 -13.93 22.81 -12.93
N VAL A 172 -14.98 22.49 -13.67
CA VAL A 172 -16.28 22.08 -13.11
C VAL A 172 -16.41 20.55 -13.07
N PRO A 173 -17.20 19.96 -12.14
CA PRO A 173 -17.33 18.49 -12.04
C PRO A 173 -17.73 17.79 -13.36
N GLU A 174 -18.47 18.48 -14.21
CA GLU A 174 -18.95 18.02 -15.51
C GLU A 174 -17.80 17.73 -16.51
N ASP A 175 -16.61 18.30 -16.29
CA ASP A 175 -15.42 18.05 -17.10
C ASP A 175 -14.80 16.66 -16.86
N ARG A 176 -15.29 15.92 -15.84
CA ARG A 176 -14.87 14.55 -15.48
C ARG A 176 -13.34 14.43 -15.37
N HIS A 177 -12.72 13.83 -16.39
CA HIS A 177 -11.28 13.53 -16.45
C HIS A 177 -10.41 14.76 -16.79
N ARG A 178 -11.02 15.84 -17.27
CA ARG A 178 -10.36 17.14 -17.44
C ARG A 178 -10.55 17.99 -16.18
N GLY A 179 -9.66 18.96 -16.01
CA GLY A 179 -9.57 19.86 -14.87
C GLY A 179 -9.06 19.19 -13.61
N LEU A 180 -8.37 18.04 -13.68
CA LEU A 180 -7.80 17.37 -12.51
C LEU A 180 -6.31 17.70 -12.34
N VAL A 181 -5.91 18.01 -11.12
CA VAL A 181 -4.56 18.45 -10.77
C VAL A 181 -4.11 17.85 -9.44
N LEU A 182 -2.81 17.57 -9.34
CA LEU A 182 -2.18 17.04 -8.14
C LEU A 182 -1.41 18.14 -7.42
N PHE A 183 -1.50 18.15 -6.09
CA PHE A 183 -0.73 19.04 -5.21
C PHE A 183 -0.03 18.28 -4.10
N ALA A 184 1.14 18.78 -3.70
CA ALA A 184 1.94 18.35 -2.56
C ALA A 184 1.66 19.21 -1.31
N VAL A 185 0.42 19.16 -0.81
CA VAL A 185 -0.08 20.10 0.21
C VAL A 185 0.53 19.83 1.59
N PRO A 186 1.20 20.81 2.23
CA PRO A 186 1.61 20.70 3.63
C PRO A 186 0.40 20.60 4.56
N MET A 187 0.42 19.61 5.46
CA MET A 187 -0.74 19.30 6.33
C MET A 187 -0.90 20.26 7.52
N ASP A 188 0.05 21.15 7.73
CA ASP A 188 0.04 22.20 8.75
C ASP A 188 -0.54 23.54 8.24
N ARG A 189 -0.97 23.60 6.96
CA ARG A 189 -1.58 24.81 6.40
C ARG A 189 -2.87 25.18 7.18
N PRO A 190 -3.07 26.47 7.50
CA PRO A 190 -4.33 26.94 8.09
C PRO A 190 -5.54 26.55 7.23
N GLY A 191 -6.62 26.12 7.88
CA GLY A 191 -7.85 25.69 7.21
C GLY A 191 -7.92 24.19 6.90
N ILE A 192 -6.86 23.43 7.19
CA ILE A 192 -6.89 21.95 7.17
C ILE A 192 -7.38 21.44 8.53
N ASP A 193 -8.44 20.63 8.53
CA ASP A 193 -8.96 19.91 9.70
C ASP A 193 -8.94 18.40 9.42
N VAL A 194 -8.30 17.63 10.30
CA VAL A 194 -8.12 16.18 10.17
C VAL A 194 -8.89 15.47 11.29
N ARG A 195 -9.79 14.57 10.92
CA ARG A 195 -10.63 13.81 11.86
C ARG A 195 -10.41 12.32 11.68
N GLU A 196 -9.94 11.65 12.72
CA GLU A 196 -9.72 10.21 12.69
C GLU A 196 -11.04 9.42 12.68
N ILE A 197 -11.09 8.40 11.84
CA ILE A 197 -12.18 7.43 11.75
C ILE A 197 -11.72 6.17 12.48
N ARG A 198 -12.54 5.70 13.43
CA ARG A 198 -12.31 4.41 14.09
C ARG A 198 -12.87 3.28 13.23
N SER A 199 -12.01 2.36 12.79
CA SER A 199 -12.40 1.18 12.02
C SER A 199 -12.90 0.03 12.90
N ILE A 200 -13.44 -1.02 12.28
CA ILE A 200 -14.06 -2.18 12.97
C ILE A 200 -13.06 -2.98 13.83
N ASP A 201 -11.79 -2.97 13.46
CA ASP A 201 -10.65 -3.51 14.23
C ASP A 201 -10.23 -2.60 15.39
N GLY A 202 -10.88 -1.44 15.55
CA GLY A 202 -10.61 -0.47 16.61
C GLY A 202 -9.45 0.48 16.32
N ASP A 203 -8.74 0.30 15.20
CA ASP A 203 -7.66 1.17 14.75
C ASP A 203 -8.20 2.55 14.32
N ARG A 204 -7.31 3.55 14.30
CA ARG A 204 -7.55 4.94 13.89
C ARG A 204 -6.60 5.31 12.76
N SER A 205 -6.50 4.45 11.76
CA SER A 205 -5.62 4.64 10.61
C SER A 205 -6.25 5.48 9.50
N PHE A 206 -7.58 5.58 9.44
CA PHE A 206 -8.29 6.37 8.42
C PHE A 206 -8.66 7.75 8.94
N CYS A 207 -8.73 8.74 8.05
CA CYS A 207 -9.18 10.08 8.40
C CYS A 207 -10.15 10.66 7.37
N GLU A 208 -11.00 11.57 7.82
CA GLU A 208 -11.55 12.65 7.01
C GLU A 208 -10.60 13.84 7.04
N VAL A 209 -10.46 14.54 5.92
CA VAL A 209 -9.66 15.76 5.83
C VAL A 209 -10.49 16.84 5.16
N PHE A 210 -10.72 17.94 5.87
CA PHE A 210 -11.46 19.09 5.39
C PHE A 210 -10.48 20.20 5.01
N PHE A 211 -10.75 20.86 3.88
CA PHE A 211 -10.00 22.00 3.39
C PHE A 211 -10.96 23.19 3.31
N SER A 212 -10.71 24.22 4.13
CA SER A 212 -11.49 25.46 4.17
C SER A 212 -10.60 26.64 3.82
N ASP A 213 -10.73 27.16 2.59
CA ASP A 213 -9.91 28.26 2.06
C ASP A 213 -8.39 28.08 2.22
N VAL A 214 -7.92 26.84 2.09
CA VAL A 214 -6.50 26.49 2.26
C VAL A 214 -5.69 27.05 1.10
N ILE A 215 -4.68 27.86 1.39
CA ILE A 215 -3.77 28.39 0.37
C ILE A 215 -2.60 27.42 0.15
N VAL A 216 -2.41 27.03 -1.11
CA VAL A 216 -1.34 26.15 -1.59
C VAL A 216 -0.52 26.88 -2.63
N ASP A 217 0.80 26.75 -2.57
CA ASP A 217 1.70 27.51 -3.42
C ASP A 217 1.75 26.90 -4.83
N GLU A 218 2.07 27.71 -5.85
CA GLU A 218 2.28 27.21 -7.22
C GLU A 218 3.33 26.10 -7.26
N ALA A 219 4.39 26.25 -6.45
CA ALA A 219 5.49 25.32 -6.39
C ALA A 219 5.09 23.93 -5.84
N ASP A 220 3.95 23.81 -5.16
CA ASP A 220 3.43 22.54 -4.66
C ASP A 220 2.56 21.81 -5.70
N MET A 221 2.27 22.43 -6.86
CA MET A 221 1.57 21.77 -7.96
C MET A 221 2.48 20.74 -8.65
N LEU A 222 2.00 19.51 -8.80
CA LEU A 222 2.76 18.43 -9.44
C LEU A 222 2.32 18.26 -10.90
N GLY A 223 3.20 18.62 -11.83
CA GLY A 223 2.88 18.73 -13.26
C GLY A 223 1.97 19.94 -13.56
N ALA A 224 1.41 19.98 -14.76
CA ALA A 224 0.44 20.99 -15.16
C ALA A 224 -1.02 20.56 -14.86
N PRO A 225 -1.99 21.50 -14.84
CA PRO A 225 -3.40 21.15 -14.93
C PRO A 225 -3.66 20.20 -16.12
N ASP A 226 -4.59 19.23 -15.96
CA ASP A 226 -4.87 18.14 -16.91
C ASP A 226 -3.80 17.04 -17.04
N GLU A 227 -2.57 17.26 -16.56
CA GLU A 227 -1.56 16.20 -16.46
C GLU A 227 -1.76 15.33 -15.20
N GLY A 228 -2.48 15.85 -14.19
CA GLY A 228 -2.70 15.18 -12.91
C GLY A 228 -3.38 13.82 -13.03
N TRP A 229 -4.40 13.70 -13.90
CA TRP A 229 -5.12 12.44 -14.07
C TRP A 229 -4.35 11.39 -14.89
N PRO A 230 -3.75 11.71 -16.05
CA PRO A 230 -2.81 10.82 -16.72
C PRO A 230 -1.63 10.39 -15.83
N ALA A 231 -1.07 11.30 -15.04
CA ALA A 231 0.01 10.99 -14.10
C ALA A 231 -0.46 10.03 -13.00
N ALA A 232 -1.59 10.32 -12.34
CA ALA A 232 -2.18 9.45 -11.32
C ALA A 232 -2.52 8.07 -11.90
N THR A 233 -3.18 8.00 -13.07
CA THR A 233 -3.58 6.72 -13.67
C THR A 233 -2.40 5.90 -14.18
N ARG A 234 -1.39 6.54 -14.78
CA ARG A 234 -0.14 5.90 -15.19
C ARG A 234 0.60 5.34 -13.97
N VAL A 235 0.75 6.13 -12.91
CA VAL A 235 1.42 5.66 -11.70
C VAL A 235 0.61 4.56 -11.02
N LEU A 236 -0.70 4.69 -10.86
CA LEU A 236 -1.55 3.63 -10.30
C LEU A 236 -1.44 2.32 -11.11
N SER A 237 -1.22 2.38 -12.43
CA SER A 237 -1.05 1.18 -13.26
C SER A 237 0.32 0.49 -13.08
N ILE A 238 1.38 1.27 -12.88
CA ILE A 238 2.73 0.77 -12.57
C ILE A 238 2.77 0.28 -11.12
N GLU A 239 2.19 1.03 -10.18
CA GLU A 239 2.06 0.69 -8.76
C GLU A 239 1.36 -0.65 -8.58
N ARG A 240 0.22 -0.89 -9.25
CA ARG A 240 -0.50 -2.17 -9.16
C ARG A 240 0.32 -3.39 -9.59
N ALA A 241 1.40 -3.18 -10.34
CA ALA A 241 2.25 -4.25 -10.83
C ALA A 241 3.59 -4.37 -10.09
N THR A 242 4.15 -3.26 -9.61
CA THR A 242 5.50 -3.23 -9.03
C THR A 242 5.57 -2.78 -7.59
N ASN A 243 4.52 -2.17 -7.07
CA ASN A 243 4.45 -1.84 -5.65
C ASN A 243 3.80 -2.95 -4.86
N ARG A 244 4.32 -3.14 -3.65
CA ARG A 244 3.90 -4.18 -2.71
C ARG A 244 4.07 -5.61 -3.23
N MET A 245 5.11 -5.86 -4.05
CA MET A 245 5.49 -7.21 -4.46
C MET A 245 5.65 -8.15 -3.26
N TYR A 246 6.05 -7.62 -2.10
CA TYR A 246 6.19 -8.35 -0.85
C TYR A 246 4.90 -9.09 -0.42
N ARG A 247 3.70 -8.67 -0.86
CA ARG A 247 2.41 -9.25 -0.43
C ARG A 247 2.33 -10.76 -0.66
N ALA A 248 2.79 -11.24 -1.82
CA ALA A 248 2.73 -12.67 -2.14
C ALA A 248 3.48 -13.52 -1.10
N TRP A 249 4.64 -13.05 -0.66
CA TRP A 249 5.45 -13.69 0.39
C TRP A 249 4.95 -13.37 1.81
N ARG A 250 4.24 -12.25 2.00
CA ARG A 250 3.57 -11.93 3.27
C ARG A 250 2.45 -12.91 3.57
N PHE A 251 1.65 -13.28 2.57
CA PHE A 251 0.59 -14.27 2.75
C PHE A 251 1.16 -15.66 3.09
N GLU A 252 2.30 -16.01 2.51
CA GLU A 252 3.05 -17.20 2.93
C GLU A 252 3.48 -17.12 4.39
N SER A 253 4.10 -16.01 4.81
CA SER A 253 4.50 -15.78 6.21
C SER A 253 3.33 -15.91 7.19
N GLU A 254 2.14 -15.44 6.81
CA GLU A 254 0.92 -15.53 7.62
C GLU A 254 0.39 -16.96 7.72
N LEU A 255 0.33 -17.68 6.60
CA LEU A 255 -0.04 -19.09 6.57
C LEU A 255 0.94 -19.93 7.37
N ASP A 256 2.25 -19.70 7.21
CA ASP A 256 3.30 -20.41 7.94
C ASP A 256 3.21 -20.15 9.45
N HIS A 257 2.90 -18.91 9.85
CA HIS A 257 2.67 -18.58 11.26
C HIS A 257 1.49 -19.37 11.84
N LEU A 258 0.36 -19.45 11.11
CA LEU A 258 -0.80 -20.27 11.52
C LEU A 258 -0.43 -21.74 11.68
N ILE A 259 0.24 -22.32 10.68
CA ILE A 259 0.65 -23.73 10.71
C ILE A 259 1.62 -23.98 11.87
N MET A 260 2.61 -23.12 12.06
CA MET A 260 3.62 -23.25 13.12
C MET A 260 2.98 -23.16 14.51
N ALA A 261 2.11 -22.18 14.73
CA ALA A 261 1.41 -22.03 16.00
C ALA A 261 0.51 -23.23 16.30
N CYS A 262 -0.25 -23.72 15.31
CA CYS A 262 -1.09 -24.92 15.49
C CYS A 262 -0.26 -26.18 15.79
N ARG A 263 0.99 -26.28 15.34
CA ARG A 263 1.90 -27.40 15.68
C ARG A 263 2.40 -27.36 17.12
N SER A 264 2.27 -26.24 17.82
CA SER A 264 2.70 -26.12 19.22
C SER A 264 1.77 -26.83 20.22
N ASP A 265 0.59 -27.26 19.78
CA ASP A 265 -0.44 -27.91 20.59
C ASP A 265 -1.17 -29.00 19.80
N GLU A 266 -1.34 -30.18 20.37
CA GLU A 266 -1.89 -31.34 19.68
C GLU A 266 -3.37 -31.17 19.30
N ARG A 267 -4.15 -30.45 20.12
CA ARG A 267 -5.56 -30.16 19.82
C ARG A 267 -5.70 -29.19 18.65
N SER A 268 -4.88 -28.14 18.63
CA SER A 268 -4.84 -27.15 17.55
C SER A 268 -4.30 -27.75 16.26
N LEU A 269 -3.35 -28.69 16.33
CA LEU A 269 -2.88 -29.46 15.18
C LEU A 269 -3.99 -30.32 14.58
N ARG A 270 -4.75 -31.06 15.41
CA ARG A 270 -5.91 -31.84 14.96
C ARG A 270 -6.99 -30.96 14.32
N LEU A 271 -7.22 -29.78 14.88
CA LEU A 271 -8.14 -28.80 14.30
C LEU A 271 -7.67 -28.37 12.90
N LEU A 272 -6.40 -27.97 12.78
CA LEU A 272 -5.79 -27.56 11.50
C LEU A 272 -5.89 -28.67 10.44
N GLN A 273 -5.70 -29.93 10.82
CA GLN A 273 -5.82 -31.09 9.92
C GLN A 273 -7.23 -31.21 9.31
N GLY A 274 -8.28 -30.78 10.01
CA GLY A 274 -9.64 -30.71 9.48
C GLY A 274 -9.80 -29.75 8.30
N TYR A 275 -8.90 -28.77 8.19
CA TYR A 275 -8.86 -27.76 7.12
C TYR A 275 -7.76 -28.05 6.08
N ALA A 276 -7.16 -29.24 6.08
CA ALA A 276 -5.98 -29.53 5.24
C ALA A 276 -6.22 -29.28 3.75
N ARG A 277 -7.41 -29.58 3.22
CA ARG A 277 -7.77 -29.32 1.82
C ARG A 277 -7.83 -27.83 1.53
N ASP A 278 -8.50 -27.06 2.39
CA ASP A 278 -8.67 -25.61 2.22
C ASP A 278 -7.31 -24.90 2.33
N LEU A 279 -6.47 -25.31 3.28
CA LEU A 279 -5.12 -24.77 3.44
C LEU A 279 -4.19 -25.16 2.27
N ALA A 280 -4.37 -26.34 1.69
CA ALA A 280 -3.67 -26.70 0.46
C ALA A 280 -4.10 -25.81 -0.72
N GLN A 281 -5.39 -25.49 -0.82
CA GLN A 281 -5.90 -24.56 -1.82
C GLN A 281 -5.34 -23.13 -1.60
N VAL A 282 -5.32 -22.64 -0.36
CA VAL A 282 -4.67 -21.37 -0.02
C VAL A 282 -3.19 -21.36 -0.42
N ARG A 283 -2.45 -22.45 -0.14
CA ARG A 283 -1.05 -22.56 -0.56
C ARG A 283 -0.90 -22.46 -2.07
N VAL A 284 -1.74 -23.16 -2.84
CA VAL A 284 -1.74 -23.07 -4.32
C VAL A 284 -1.99 -21.63 -4.77
N GLU A 285 -2.94 -20.93 -4.15
CA GLU A 285 -3.24 -19.53 -4.47
C GLU A 285 -2.06 -18.60 -4.18
N ILE A 286 -1.36 -18.80 -3.06
CA ILE A 286 -0.14 -18.06 -2.75
C ILE A 286 0.94 -18.27 -3.81
N GLU A 287 1.20 -19.52 -4.23
CA GLU A 287 2.18 -19.82 -5.28
C GLU A 287 1.79 -19.22 -6.64
N MET A 288 0.50 -19.24 -6.99
CA MET A 288 -0.01 -18.60 -8.20
C MET A 288 0.20 -17.08 -8.17
N LEU A 289 -0.04 -16.44 -7.02
CA LEU A 289 0.21 -15.01 -6.86
C LEU A 289 1.70 -14.67 -6.98
N LYS A 290 2.60 -15.47 -6.39
CA LYS A 290 4.05 -15.32 -6.57
C LYS A 290 4.43 -15.43 -8.05
N GLY A 291 3.91 -16.44 -8.75
CA GLY A 291 4.14 -16.62 -10.18
C GLY A 291 3.66 -15.43 -11.03
N HIS A 292 2.51 -14.83 -10.68
CA HIS A 292 2.04 -13.60 -11.32
C HIS A 292 2.99 -12.42 -11.11
N VAL A 293 3.45 -12.20 -9.87
CA VAL A 293 4.42 -11.14 -9.57
C VAL A 293 5.72 -11.34 -10.36
N GLU A 294 6.27 -12.54 -10.35
CA GLU A 294 7.51 -12.87 -11.05
C GLU A 294 7.38 -12.70 -12.56
N THR A 295 6.26 -13.13 -13.13
CA THR A 295 5.97 -12.96 -14.57
C THR A 295 5.87 -11.49 -14.95
N LEU A 296 5.20 -10.66 -14.13
CA LEU A 296 5.10 -9.22 -14.39
C LEU A 296 6.45 -8.53 -14.32
N VAL A 297 7.29 -8.89 -13.34
CA VAL A 297 8.66 -8.37 -13.25
C VAL A 297 9.48 -8.78 -14.47
N ALA A 298 9.39 -10.03 -14.91
CA ALA A 298 10.08 -10.51 -16.11
C ALA A 298 9.64 -9.75 -17.37
N SER A 299 8.32 -9.52 -17.55
CA SER A 299 7.78 -8.71 -18.64
C SER A 299 8.31 -7.28 -18.64
N LEU A 300 8.34 -6.61 -17.48
CA LEU A 300 8.88 -5.25 -17.37
C LEU A 300 10.37 -5.19 -17.66
N LEU A 301 11.15 -6.15 -17.17
CA LEU A 301 12.58 -6.27 -17.49
C LEU A 301 12.83 -6.51 -18.98
N ALA A 302 11.89 -7.15 -19.68
CA ALA A 302 11.90 -7.32 -21.13
C ALA A 302 11.38 -6.09 -21.91
N GLY A 303 11.09 -4.97 -21.23
CA GLY A 303 10.59 -3.74 -21.84
C GLY A 303 9.13 -3.79 -22.26
N GLN A 304 8.36 -4.78 -21.79
CA GLN A 304 6.94 -4.89 -22.10
C GLN A 304 6.10 -3.98 -21.20
N GLU A 305 5.03 -3.41 -21.76
CA GLU A 305 4.03 -2.70 -20.99
C GLU A 305 3.05 -3.68 -20.33
N ILE A 306 2.66 -3.37 -19.09
CA ILE A 306 1.67 -4.18 -18.35
C ILE A 306 0.24 -3.82 -18.77
N GLY A 307 -0.02 -2.51 -18.91
CA GLY A 307 -1.35 -1.99 -19.26
C GLY A 307 -2.46 -2.53 -18.33
N PRO A 308 -3.62 -2.94 -18.87
CA PRO A 308 -4.74 -3.41 -18.06
C PRO A 308 -4.48 -4.73 -17.31
N ARG A 309 -3.42 -5.47 -17.66
CA ARG A 309 -3.08 -6.76 -17.02
C ARG A 309 -2.73 -6.62 -15.53
N GLY A 310 -2.35 -5.43 -15.07
CA GLY A 310 -2.14 -5.14 -13.65
C GLY A 310 -3.40 -5.29 -12.79
N SER A 311 -4.59 -5.35 -13.40
CA SER A 311 -5.86 -5.60 -12.70
C SER A 311 -5.97 -7.05 -12.20
N PHE A 312 -5.31 -8.01 -12.88
CA PHE A 312 -5.37 -9.42 -12.51
C PHE A 312 -4.73 -9.69 -11.13
N PRO A 313 -3.46 -9.29 -10.87
CA PRO A 313 -2.90 -9.45 -9.54
C PRO A 313 -3.75 -8.78 -8.47
N LYS A 314 -4.28 -7.57 -8.73
CA LYS A 314 -5.13 -6.86 -7.76
C LYS A 314 -6.34 -7.68 -7.36
N LEU A 315 -7.12 -8.11 -8.35
CA LEU A 315 -8.29 -8.95 -8.13
C LEU A 315 -7.91 -10.22 -7.37
N TYR A 316 -6.89 -10.92 -7.87
CA TYR A 316 -6.47 -12.20 -7.35
C TYR A 316 -5.99 -12.13 -5.90
N TRP A 317 -5.10 -11.18 -5.57
CA TRP A 317 -4.57 -11.08 -4.21
C TRP A 317 -5.67 -10.69 -3.22
N SER A 318 -6.58 -9.77 -3.58
CA SER A 318 -7.61 -9.31 -2.64
C SER A 318 -8.63 -10.40 -2.30
N GLU A 319 -9.03 -11.21 -3.29
CA GLU A 319 -9.99 -12.29 -3.08
C GLU A 319 -9.35 -13.49 -2.34
N SER A 320 -8.14 -13.89 -2.74
CA SER A 320 -7.43 -15.01 -2.12
C SER A 320 -7.04 -14.71 -0.67
N HIS A 321 -6.61 -13.48 -0.37
CA HIS A 321 -6.26 -13.09 0.99
C HIS A 321 -7.48 -13.03 1.91
N GLN A 322 -8.61 -12.48 1.44
CA GLN A 322 -9.86 -12.51 2.19
C GLN A 322 -10.35 -13.92 2.50
N ARG A 323 -10.19 -14.86 1.56
CA ARG A 323 -10.54 -16.28 1.77
C ARG A 323 -9.64 -16.94 2.81
N PHE A 324 -8.33 -16.74 2.71
CA PHE A 324 -7.39 -17.20 3.73
C PHE A 324 -7.72 -16.62 5.11
N ALA A 325 -7.94 -15.30 5.19
CA ALA A 325 -8.25 -14.63 6.45
C ALA A 325 -9.53 -15.17 7.11
N GLN A 326 -10.54 -15.54 6.31
CA GLN A 326 -11.75 -16.20 6.82
C GLN A 326 -11.44 -17.59 7.39
N ILE A 327 -10.75 -18.45 6.65
CA ILE A 327 -10.39 -19.81 7.11
C ILE A 327 -9.51 -19.72 8.38
N ALA A 328 -8.53 -18.83 8.39
CA ALA A 328 -7.66 -18.60 9.53
C ALA A 328 -8.47 -18.15 10.76
N TYR A 329 -9.40 -17.21 10.59
CA TYR A 329 -10.30 -16.77 11.66
C TYR A 329 -11.14 -17.92 12.23
N GLU A 330 -11.74 -18.74 11.37
CA GLU A 330 -12.52 -19.90 11.78
C GLU A 330 -11.70 -20.89 12.62
N ILE A 331 -10.43 -21.11 12.24
CA ILE A 331 -9.51 -21.96 13.00
C ILE A 331 -9.16 -21.34 14.35
N VAL A 332 -8.67 -20.09 14.38
CA VAL A 332 -8.20 -19.46 15.64
C VAL A 332 -9.34 -19.18 16.62
N SER A 333 -10.58 -19.01 16.14
CA SER A 333 -11.77 -18.84 16.99
C SER A 333 -12.10 -20.07 17.84
N ARG A 334 -11.56 -21.24 17.48
CA ARG A 334 -11.76 -22.52 18.18
C ARG A 334 -10.59 -22.92 19.05
N PHE A 335 -9.58 -22.06 19.17
CA PHE A 335 -8.46 -22.29 20.07
C PHE A 335 -8.92 -22.35 21.53
N PRO A 336 -8.25 -23.15 22.37
CA PRO A 336 -8.63 -23.30 23.76
C PRO A 336 -8.42 -22.00 24.54
N ALA A 337 -9.26 -21.74 25.55
CA ALA A 337 -9.16 -20.53 26.38
C ALA A 337 -7.82 -20.42 27.13
N ASN A 338 -7.21 -21.55 27.46
CA ASN A 338 -5.88 -21.65 28.08
C ASN A 338 -4.75 -21.82 27.04
N ALA A 339 -4.94 -21.29 25.82
CA ALA A 339 -3.96 -21.34 24.74
C ALA A 339 -2.58 -20.80 25.18
N GLY A 340 -1.51 -21.50 24.79
CA GLY A 340 -0.13 -21.06 24.97
C GLY A 340 0.21 -19.81 24.16
N GLN A 341 1.39 -19.20 24.39
CA GLN A 341 1.77 -17.92 23.79
C GLN A 341 1.70 -17.93 22.26
N ALA A 342 2.24 -18.97 21.60
CA ALA A 342 2.22 -19.07 20.13
C ALA A 342 0.80 -19.05 19.53
N LEU A 343 -0.15 -19.72 20.18
CA LEU A 343 -1.55 -19.72 19.77
C LEU A 343 -2.22 -18.36 20.02
N ARG A 344 -1.88 -17.66 21.11
CA ARG A 344 -2.37 -16.30 21.37
C ARG A 344 -1.85 -15.31 20.33
N ASP A 345 -0.57 -15.40 20.00
CA ASP A 345 0.10 -14.56 19.00
C ASP A 345 -0.54 -14.68 17.63
N VAL A 346 -0.71 -15.91 17.16
CA VAL A 346 -1.35 -16.11 15.86
C VAL A 346 -2.83 -15.75 15.91
N LYS A 347 -3.54 -16.02 17.00
CA LYS A 347 -4.95 -15.65 17.14
C LYS A 347 -5.14 -14.15 16.97
N THR A 348 -4.39 -13.34 17.72
CA THR A 348 -4.45 -11.87 17.60
C THR A 348 -4.15 -11.40 16.18
N ARG A 349 -3.11 -11.96 15.54
CA ARG A 349 -2.74 -11.61 14.16
C ARG A 349 -3.85 -11.96 13.17
N MET A 350 -4.45 -13.15 13.27
CA MET A 350 -5.48 -13.61 12.34
C MET A 350 -6.83 -12.91 12.57
N GLU A 351 -7.17 -12.54 13.81
CA GLU A 351 -8.35 -11.73 14.12
C GLU A 351 -8.24 -10.32 13.51
N HIS A 352 -7.09 -9.67 13.70
CA HIS A 352 -6.83 -8.38 13.05
C HIS A 352 -6.84 -8.51 11.52
N LEU A 353 -6.20 -9.55 10.98
CA LEU A 353 -6.18 -9.81 9.55
C LEU A 353 -7.59 -10.01 8.97
N TYR A 354 -8.45 -10.78 9.64
CA TYR A 354 -9.83 -11.00 9.21
C TYR A 354 -10.60 -9.68 9.03
N LEU A 355 -10.51 -8.81 10.04
CA LEU A 355 -11.17 -7.50 10.02
C LEU A 355 -10.58 -6.58 8.95
N HIS A 356 -9.25 -6.51 8.85
CA HIS A 356 -8.55 -5.67 7.88
C HIS A 356 -8.79 -6.12 6.43
N SER A 357 -8.80 -7.44 6.19
CA SER A 357 -8.93 -8.02 4.86
C SER A 357 -10.20 -7.56 4.15
N ARG A 358 -11.27 -7.24 4.88
CA ARG A 358 -12.56 -6.78 4.30
C ARG A 358 -12.42 -5.54 3.40
N ALA A 359 -11.46 -4.66 3.70
CA ALA A 359 -11.23 -3.46 2.90
C ALA A 359 -10.51 -3.76 1.56
N GLU A 360 -9.82 -4.89 1.44
CA GLU A 360 -8.90 -5.20 0.32
C GLU A 360 -9.60 -5.36 -1.03
N THR A 361 -10.83 -5.88 -1.03
CA THR A 361 -11.66 -5.98 -2.24
C THR A 361 -12.29 -4.64 -2.63
N ILE A 362 -12.15 -3.60 -1.78
CA ILE A 362 -12.74 -2.27 -1.98
C ILE A 362 -11.68 -1.24 -2.40
N TYR A 363 -10.62 -1.08 -1.61
CA TYR A 363 -9.59 -0.06 -1.89
C TYR A 363 -8.74 -0.44 -3.11
N ALA A 364 -8.01 0.55 -3.64
CA ALA A 364 -7.21 0.42 -4.88
C ALA A 364 -8.05 -0.06 -6.10
N GLY A 365 -9.34 0.27 -6.09
CA GLY A 365 -10.34 -0.09 -7.09
C GLY A 365 -11.05 -1.39 -6.73
N THR A 366 -12.38 -1.33 -6.63
CA THR A 366 -13.19 -2.46 -6.16
C THR A 366 -13.07 -3.68 -7.08
N THR A 367 -13.42 -4.86 -6.59
CA THR A 367 -13.49 -6.10 -7.39
C THR A 367 -14.29 -5.89 -8.68
N GLU A 368 -15.43 -5.22 -8.62
CA GLU A 368 -16.27 -4.92 -9.79
C GLU A 368 -15.56 -4.01 -10.79
N ILE A 369 -14.86 -2.97 -10.32
CA ILE A 369 -14.07 -2.09 -11.21
C ILE A 369 -12.93 -2.86 -11.88
N GLN A 370 -12.25 -3.76 -11.16
CA GLN A 370 -11.21 -4.59 -11.77
C GLN A 370 -11.79 -5.55 -12.81
N LEU A 371 -12.92 -6.20 -12.52
CA LEU A 371 -13.62 -7.07 -13.46
C LEU A 371 -14.08 -6.30 -14.71
N ASP A 372 -14.56 -5.07 -14.53
CA ASP A 372 -14.91 -4.17 -15.63
C ASP A 372 -13.70 -3.83 -16.52
N ILE A 373 -12.54 -3.55 -15.91
CA ILE A 373 -11.29 -3.30 -16.65
C ILE A 373 -10.86 -4.55 -17.42
N ILE A 374 -10.90 -5.73 -16.79
CA ILE A 374 -10.56 -7.00 -17.43
C ILE A 374 -11.51 -7.28 -18.59
N GLY A 375 -12.83 -7.19 -18.37
CA GLY A 375 -13.84 -7.41 -19.38
C GLY A 375 -13.68 -6.47 -20.58
N LYS A 376 -13.55 -5.16 -20.34
CA LYS A 376 -13.52 -4.15 -21.41
C LYS A 376 -12.17 -4.05 -22.11
N ARG A 377 -11.04 -4.12 -21.38
CA ARG A 377 -9.70 -3.82 -21.92
C ARG A 377 -8.85 -5.05 -22.21
N ILE A 378 -9.25 -6.23 -21.74
CA ILE A 378 -8.52 -7.49 -21.99
C ILE A 378 -9.36 -8.43 -22.84
N LEU A 379 -10.62 -8.65 -22.44
CA LEU A 379 -11.54 -9.53 -23.16
C LEU A 379 -12.31 -8.80 -24.29
N ASN A 380 -12.20 -7.48 -24.38
CA ASN A 380 -12.88 -6.63 -25.38
C ASN A 380 -14.41 -6.83 -25.40
N LEU A 381 -15.03 -7.06 -24.24
CA LEU A 381 -16.48 -7.14 -24.12
C LEU A 381 -17.12 -5.75 -24.33
N SER A 382 -18.25 -5.71 -25.03
CA SER A 382 -19.04 -4.48 -25.18
C SER A 382 -19.60 -4.04 -23.82
N LYS A 383 -19.90 -2.74 -23.68
CA LYS A 383 -20.66 -2.27 -22.50
C LYS A 383 -22.00 -3.02 -22.47
N ALA A 384 -22.37 -3.55 -21.30
CA ALA A 384 -23.74 -3.97 -21.05
C ALA A 384 -24.67 -2.80 -21.40
N ALA A 385 -25.67 -3.07 -22.23
CA ALA A 385 -26.64 -2.10 -22.73
C ALA A 385 -27.49 -1.52 -21.60
#